data_AF-A0A7C7NMZ2-F1
#
_entry.id   AF-A0A7C7NMZ2-F1
#
_cell.length_a   1.000
_cell.length_b   1.000
_cell.length_c   1.000
_cell.angle_alpha   90.00
_cell.angle_beta   90.00
_cell.angle_gamma   90.00
#
_symmetry.space_group_name_H-M   'P 1'
#
loop_
_entity.id
_entity.type
_entity.pdbx_description
1 polymer ?
#
loop_
_entity_poly.entity_id
_entity_poly.type
_entity_poly.pdbx_seq_one_letter_code
_entity_poly.pdbx_strand_id
1 'polypeptide(L)' 'MISGLNEGVWPCKMYDSQGRIVLTTEVSNGQEFSLYGLSDGWYTLQIVGVLGSAKRVIVQR' A
#
# COMPACT_ATOMS: atom_id res chain seq x y z
N MET A 1 -10.29 -7.17 -0.64
CA MET A 1 -9.76 -7.98 -1.76
C MET A 1 -9.13 -7.07 -2.80
N ILE A 2 -7.84 -7.22 -3.11
CA ILE A 2 -7.15 -6.42 -4.14
C ILE A 2 -6.92 -7.31 -5.37
N SER A 3 -7.84 -7.27 -6.34
CA SER A 3 -7.64 -7.96 -7.61
C SER A 3 -6.47 -7.37 -8.40
N GLY A 4 -5.71 -8.25 -9.09
CA GLY A 4 -4.64 -7.86 -10.02
C GLY A 4 -3.20 -7.98 -9.49
N LEU A 5 -2.97 -8.63 -8.34
CA LEU A 5 -1.65 -9.14 -7.97
C LEU A 5 -1.67 -10.67 -7.98
N ASN A 6 -0.60 -11.29 -8.49
CA ASN A 6 -0.42 -12.73 -8.40
C ASN A 6 -0.23 -13.16 -6.93
N GLU A 7 -0.44 -14.45 -6.64
CA GLU A 7 -0.07 -15.03 -5.35
C GLU A 7 1.42 -14.80 -5.07
N GLY A 8 1.72 -14.39 -3.85
CA GLY A 8 3.05 -13.95 -3.45
C GLY A 8 2.99 -12.89 -2.34
N VAL A 9 4.17 -12.60 -1.80
CA VAL A 9 4.41 -11.55 -0.81
C VAL A 9 5.11 -10.40 -1.53
N TRP A 10 4.56 -9.19 -1.42
CA TRP A 10 5.02 -8.01 -2.17
C TRP A 10 5.41 -6.86 -1.23
N PRO A 11 6.55 -6.19 -1.44
CA PRO A 11 6.91 -5.01 -0.66
C PRO A 11 5.94 -3.85 -0.93
N CYS A 12 5.49 -3.22 0.16
CA CYS A 12 4.53 -2.13 0.17
C CYS A 12 5.08 -0.93 0.97
N LYS A 13 4.87 0.27 0.45
CA LYS A 13 5.15 1.54 1.13
C LYS A 13 3.90 2.40 1.13
N MET A 14 3.63 3.07 2.25
CA MET A 14 2.59 4.08 2.33
C MET A 14 3.22 5.46 2.52
N TYR A 15 2.70 6.42 1.77
CA TYR A 15 3.11 7.81 1.76
C TYR A 15 1.94 8.71 2.17
N ASP A 16 2.21 9.74 2.96
CA ASP A 16 1.24 10.81 3.22
C ASP A 16 1.15 11.80 2.04
N SER A 17 0.30 12.83 2.19
CA SER A 17 0.12 13.89 1.18
C SER A 17 1.38 14.73 0.89
N GLN A 18 2.39 14.67 1.77
CA GLN A 18 3.69 15.35 1.60
C GLN A 18 4.76 14.42 0.98
N GLY A 19 4.39 13.17 0.65
CA GLY A 19 5.32 12.17 0.12
C GLY A 19 6.24 11.54 1.17
N ARG A 20 5.96 11.74 2.47
CA ARG A 20 6.76 11.11 3.55
C ARG A 20 6.30 9.66 3.74
N ILE A 21 7.26 8.74 3.86
CA ILE A 21 6.95 7.34 4.18
C ILE A 21 6.42 7.27 5.61
N VAL A 22 5.18 6.80 5.76
CA VAL A 22 4.51 6.56 7.05
C VAL A 22 4.40 5.06 7.38
N LEU A 23 4.68 4.18 6.42
CA LEU A 23 4.71 2.73 6.59
C LEU A 23 5.66 2.09 5.57
N THR A 24 6.40 1.06 5.99
CA THR A 24 6.98 0.04 5.11
C THR A 24 6.58 -1.32 5.66
N THR A 25 6.00 -2.18 4.81
CA THR A 25 5.53 -3.53 5.17
C THR A 25 5.60 -4.44 3.94
N GLU A 26 5.40 -5.73 4.15
CA GLU A 26 5.02 -6.64 3.07
C GLU A 26 3.49 -6.86 3.06
N VAL A 27 2.93 -7.21 1.91
CA VAL A 27 1.51 -7.54 1.72
C VAL A 27 1.32 -8.77 0.84
N SER A 28 0.37 -9.62 1.22
CA SER A 28 -0.14 -10.75 0.43
C SER A 28 -1.49 -10.44 -0.20
N ASN A 29 -1.90 -11.18 -1.23
CA ASN A 29 -3.27 -11.07 -1.76
C ASN A 29 -4.29 -11.44 -0.67
N GLY A 30 -5.41 -10.72 -0.61
CA GLY A 30 -6.45 -10.88 0.41
C GLY A 30 -6.14 -10.23 1.77
N GLN A 31 -4.90 -9.82 2.05
CA GLN A 31 -4.53 -9.17 3.30
C GLN A 31 -5.21 -7.80 3.45
N GLU A 32 -5.67 -7.50 4.67
CA GLU A 32 -6.23 -6.19 5.03
C GLU A 32 -5.18 -5.34 5.76
N PHE A 33 -5.34 -4.01 5.68
CA PHE A 33 -4.46 -3.07 6.35
C PHE A 33 -5.29 -2.02 7.10
N SER A 34 -5.03 -1.86 8.40
CA SER A 34 -5.67 -0.84 9.21
C SER A 34 -4.88 0.46 9.11
N LEU A 35 -5.48 1.53 8.58
CA LEU A 35 -4.90 2.89 8.62
C LEU A 35 -5.16 3.58 9.98
N TYR A 36 -5.45 2.83 11.04
CA TYR A 36 -5.59 3.34 12.40
C TYR A 36 -4.27 3.95 12.93
N GLY A 37 -4.33 4.82 13.93
CA GLY A 37 -3.18 5.56 14.47
C GLY A 37 -2.62 6.68 13.56
N LEU A 38 -2.86 6.64 12.25
CA LEU A 38 -2.58 7.75 11.33
C LEU A 38 -3.46 8.99 11.63
N SER A 39 -3.04 10.16 11.17
CA SER A 39 -3.90 11.35 11.11
C SER A 39 -4.90 11.28 9.95
N ASP A 40 -5.91 12.13 9.98
CA ASP A 40 -6.88 12.24 8.88
C ASP A 40 -6.22 12.84 7.63
N GLY A 41 -6.65 12.41 6.43
CA GLY A 41 -6.11 12.89 5.17
C GLY A 41 -5.88 11.80 4.11
N TRP A 42 -5.11 12.17 3.08
CA TRP A 42 -4.87 11.35 1.90
C TRP A 42 -3.55 10.59 1.99
N TYR A 43 -3.62 9.29 1.71
CA TYR A 43 -2.47 8.40 1.68
C TYR A 43 -2.36 7.66 0.34
N THR A 44 -1.13 7.46 -0.11
CA THR A 44 -0.80 6.62 -1.27
C THR A 44 -0.15 5.33 -0.76
N LEU A 45 -0.75 4.18 -1.04
CA LEU A 45 -0.06 2.89 -0.96
C LEU A 45 0.54 2.57 -2.33
N GLN A 46 1.82 2.17 -2.32
CA GLN A 46 2.54 1.66 -3.47
C GLN A 46 2.99 0.24 -3.17
N ILE A 47 2.38 -0.72 -3.85
CA ILE A 47 2.76 -2.14 -3.81
C ILE A 47 3.64 -2.40 -5.03
N VAL A 48 4.86 -2.86 -4.83
CA VAL A 48 5.82 -3.10 -5.91
C VAL A 48 5.83 -4.59 -6.25
N GLY A 49 5.39 -4.92 -7.46
CA GLY A 49 5.54 -6.27 -8.02
C GLY A 49 6.98 -6.50 -8.48
N VAL A 50 7.41 -7.77 -8.49
CA VAL A 50 8.69 -8.13 -9.09
C VAL A 50 8.64 -7.84 -10.60
N LEU A 51 9.65 -7.10 -11.07
CA LEU A 51 9.92 -6.68 -12.45
C LEU A 51 8.71 -6.27 -13.31
N GLY A 52 8.52 -4.94 -13.43
CA GLY A 52 7.74 -4.33 -14.50
C GLY A 52 6.31 -3.91 -14.15
N SER A 53 5.83 -4.21 -12.93
CA SER A 53 4.50 -3.76 -12.48
C SER A 53 4.53 -3.20 -11.05
N ALA A 54 3.74 -2.16 -10.81
CA ALA A 54 3.48 -1.62 -9.48
C ALA A 54 2.01 -1.25 -9.38
N LYS A 55 1.38 -1.57 -8.25
CA LYS A 55 -0.02 -1.23 -7.99
C LYS A 55 -0.06 -0.05 -7.01
N ARG A 56 -0.68 1.04 -7.45
CA ARG A 56 -0.96 2.20 -6.59
C ARG A 56 -2.41 2.16 -6.12
N VAL A 57 -2.62 2.49 -4.85
CA VAL A 57 -3.95 2.72 -4.26
C VAL A 57 -3.90 4.05 -3.54
N ILE A 58 -4.93 4.88 -3.72
CA ILE A 58 -5.12 6.11 -2.95
C ILE A 58 -6.26 5.86 -1.98
N VAL A 59 -6.05 6.18 -0.70
CA VAL A 59 -7.06 6.04 0.35
C VAL A 59 -7.22 7.36 1.09
N GLN A 60 -8.44 7.64 1.52
CA GLN A 60 -8.74 8.70 2.47
C GLN A 60 -8.93 8.07 3.84
N ARG A 61 -8.38 8.71 4.87
CA ARG A 61 -8.84 8.56 6.25
C ARG A 61 -9.62 9.80 6.65
#